data_AF-A0A1C0YAM9-F1
#
_entry.id   AF-A0A1C0YAM9-F1
#
_cell.length_a   1.000
_cell.length_b   1.000
_cell.length_c   1.000
_cell.angle_alpha   90.00
_cell.angle_beta   90.00
_cell.angle_gamma   90.00
#
_symmetry.space_group_name_H-M   'P 1'
#
loop_
_entity.id
_entity.type
_entity.pdbx_description
1 polymer ?
#
loop_
_entity_poly.entity_id
_entity_poly.type
_entity_poly.pdbx_seq_one_letter_code
_entity_poly.pdbx_strand_id
1 'polypeptide(L)'
;MNEQTVANGFRQVSDVNLRALYVIVKKLHAGHVMASKVTDLVSGEQRLYKKIQRDIEAYTAVADAQVQLGLLLEMAQQLKLPKVPLTDDKIVLLQVQAMIEQLYVKYETHDKLAPMLAGHVKPLDAILAIHATQLQRFFTSALKKLTGEEREQVYEALSSYIEDDTLITLNDDVITQVLQAHAPTDYCKQIEVTAILIEALPNVKLEESLDRVLAIFIHPSFLKFDVFGTTAFSLSKQLDNTRTLFLGLALTVLTVIGARYEKADIHVLAAHWQHVVNQRAKLQLDIDALRNHIGQHEALLLQFGAQLDAKEEEIQKAAYYVRQEKEKLYADFNVTRADMEITDTTYHTYYKRFKEAEREVAALREKNENGQSQRSNSIFSKLTSKVKATANNVSIKSKEREKKKLYEGMIDLFIDLDSRYLASEKAVIRQLQANVDALNEEKAVIEGERAPILAAMRDLQQKINDKEKNIAHMEKLFYSIDVGTPKELTAPRPLPAIETEMIDLENIEIMDKDV
;
A
#
# COMPACT_ATOMS: atom_id res chain seq x y z
N MET A 1 21.83 28.19 -16.23
CA MET A 1 20.34 28.26 -16.15
C MET A 1 19.89 27.76 -14.78
N ASN A 2 18.60 27.81 -14.41
CA ASN A 2 18.11 27.34 -13.10
C ASN A 2 16.88 26.39 -13.21
N GLU A 3 16.53 25.74 -12.10
CA GLU A 3 15.38 24.85 -11.92
C GLU A 3 14.04 25.47 -12.37
N GLN A 4 13.92 26.80 -12.35
CA GLN A 4 12.77 27.52 -12.88
C GLN A 4 12.55 27.26 -14.38
N THR A 5 13.63 27.22 -15.17
CA THR A 5 13.52 26.98 -16.61
C THR A 5 12.99 25.57 -16.90
N VAL A 6 13.45 24.58 -16.15
CA VAL A 6 12.97 23.19 -16.29
C VAL A 6 11.50 23.08 -15.85
N ALA A 7 11.15 23.72 -14.73
CA ALA A 7 9.76 23.77 -14.28
C ALA A 7 8.84 24.47 -15.29
N ASN A 8 9.30 25.53 -15.95
CA ASN A 8 8.59 26.16 -17.07
C ASN A 8 8.42 25.18 -18.24
N GLY A 9 9.46 24.41 -18.56
CA GLY A 9 9.40 23.34 -19.56
C GLY A 9 8.30 22.32 -19.29
N PHE A 10 8.20 21.85 -18.05
CA PHE A 10 7.15 20.92 -17.63
C PHE A 10 5.74 21.48 -17.84
N ARG A 11 5.57 22.79 -17.72
CA ARG A 11 4.27 23.46 -17.87
C ARG A 11 3.90 23.69 -19.33
N GLN A 12 4.91 23.91 -20.17
CA GLN A 12 4.74 24.31 -21.57
C GLN A 12 4.71 23.13 -22.53
N VAL A 13 5.36 22.02 -22.16
CA VAL A 13 5.32 20.81 -22.99
C VAL A 13 3.88 20.26 -22.99
N SER A 14 3.32 20.14 -24.19
CA SER A 14 1.92 19.80 -24.44
C SER A 14 1.79 18.85 -25.64
N ASP A 15 0.58 18.38 -25.90
CA ASP A 15 0.22 17.63 -27.10
C ASP A 15 1.12 16.39 -27.34
N VAL A 16 1.46 16.13 -28.59
CA VAL A 16 2.26 14.98 -29.04
C VAL A 16 3.65 14.98 -28.41
N ASN A 17 4.24 16.15 -28.14
CA ASN A 17 5.56 16.29 -27.53
C ASN A 17 5.59 15.80 -26.09
N LEU A 18 4.59 16.19 -25.30
CA LEU A 18 4.45 15.73 -23.91
C LEU A 18 4.27 14.21 -23.83
N ARG A 19 3.44 13.65 -24.71
CA ARG A 19 3.16 12.22 -24.77
C ARG A 19 4.40 11.44 -25.22
N ALA A 20 5.12 11.94 -26.22
CA ALA A 20 6.39 11.37 -26.66
C ALA A 20 7.43 11.37 -25.53
N LEU A 21 7.58 12.48 -24.83
CA LEU A 21 8.48 12.61 -23.69
C LEU A 21 8.13 11.61 -22.57
N TYR A 22 6.84 11.48 -22.27
CA TYR A 22 6.35 10.51 -21.30
C TYR A 22 6.65 9.06 -21.71
N VAL A 23 6.39 8.70 -22.96
CA VAL A 23 6.67 7.36 -23.50
C VAL A 23 8.16 7.02 -23.43
N ILE A 24 9.04 7.97 -23.77
CA ILE A 24 10.50 7.79 -23.69
C ILE A 24 10.94 7.49 -22.27
N VAL A 25 10.47 8.28 -21.30
CA VAL A 25 10.85 8.10 -19.90
C VAL A 25 10.27 6.79 -19.33
N LYS A 26 8.99 6.51 -19.56
CA LYS A 26 8.29 5.37 -18.92
C LYS A 26 8.44 4.04 -19.65
N LYS A 27 8.23 4.02 -20.96
CA LYS A 27 7.98 2.79 -21.75
C LYS A 27 9.17 2.37 -22.60
N LEU A 28 10.08 3.29 -22.93
CA LEU A 28 11.22 2.98 -23.78
C LEU A 28 12.27 2.18 -22.99
N HIS A 29 12.23 0.86 -23.14
CA HIS A 29 13.21 -0.04 -22.52
C HIS A 29 14.48 -0.18 -23.36
N ALA A 30 15.64 -0.32 -22.70
CA ALA A 30 16.93 -0.47 -23.38
C ALA A 30 16.97 -1.68 -24.31
N GLY A 31 16.18 -2.73 -24.07
CA GLY A 31 16.06 -3.87 -24.98
C GLY A 31 15.55 -3.50 -26.38
N HIS A 32 14.65 -2.51 -26.50
CA HIS A 32 14.16 -2.04 -27.79
C HIS A 32 15.22 -1.25 -28.53
N VAL A 33 15.95 -0.39 -27.81
CA VAL A 33 17.08 0.37 -28.37
C VAL A 33 18.21 -0.58 -28.77
N MET A 34 18.58 -1.53 -27.92
CA MET A 34 19.63 -2.52 -28.24
C MET A 34 19.24 -3.44 -29.40
N ALA A 35 17.97 -3.87 -29.52
CA ALA A 35 17.49 -4.61 -30.68
C ALA A 35 17.62 -3.79 -31.98
N SER A 36 17.37 -2.48 -31.93
CA SER A 36 17.62 -1.57 -33.07
C SER A 36 19.11 -1.30 -33.35
N LYS A 37 20.01 -1.53 -32.37
CA LYS A 37 21.46 -1.43 -32.55
C LYS A 37 22.09 -2.65 -33.22
N VAL A 38 21.59 -3.86 -32.95
CA VAL A 38 22.15 -5.12 -33.47
C VAL A 38 21.73 -5.38 -34.92
N THR A 39 20.67 -4.74 -35.39
CA THR A 39 20.21 -4.85 -36.77
C THR A 39 20.47 -3.54 -37.50
N ASP A 40 21.57 -3.44 -38.25
CA ASP A 40 21.89 -2.31 -39.16
C ASP A 40 20.90 -2.15 -40.33
N LEU A 41 19.73 -2.80 -40.23
CA LEU A 41 18.67 -2.71 -41.20
C LEU A 41 17.80 -1.50 -40.85
N VAL A 42 17.61 -0.61 -41.83
CA VAL A 42 16.60 0.47 -41.87
C VAL A 42 15.23 0.03 -41.29
N SER A 43 14.91 -1.26 -41.36
CA SER A 43 13.71 -1.87 -40.77
C SER A 43 13.63 -1.82 -39.23
N GLY A 44 14.75 -1.81 -38.50
CA GLY A 44 14.78 -1.74 -37.03
C GLY A 44 14.50 -0.32 -36.50
N GLU A 45 15.03 0.68 -37.20
CA GLU A 45 14.81 2.11 -36.92
C GLU A 45 13.35 2.50 -37.14
N GLN A 46 12.76 2.08 -38.27
CA GLN A 46 11.33 2.28 -38.54
C GLN A 46 10.42 1.56 -37.55
N ARG A 47 10.84 0.40 -37.00
CA ARG A 47 10.07 -0.32 -35.97
C ARG A 47 10.06 0.42 -34.65
N LEU A 48 11.17 1.06 -34.26
CA LEU A 48 11.24 1.85 -33.03
C LEU A 48 10.32 3.06 -33.10
N TYR A 49 10.40 3.84 -34.19
CA TYR A 49 9.52 4.97 -34.43
C TYR A 49 8.04 4.57 -34.48
N LYS A 50 7.69 3.52 -35.24
CA LYS A 50 6.31 3.01 -35.28
C LYS A 50 5.80 2.52 -33.93
N LYS A 51 6.69 2.08 -33.04
CA LYS A 51 6.33 1.68 -31.68
C LYS A 51 6.11 2.90 -30.79
N ILE A 52 7.05 3.85 -30.81
CA ILE A 52 6.91 5.13 -30.09
C ILE A 52 5.61 5.82 -30.51
N GLN A 53 5.29 5.85 -31.81
CA GLN A 53 4.04 6.42 -32.32
C GLN A 53 2.80 5.72 -31.76
N ARG A 54 2.76 4.39 -31.78
CA ARG A 54 1.66 3.62 -31.19
C ARG A 54 1.51 3.87 -29.69
N ASP A 55 2.63 3.96 -28.98
CA ASP A 55 2.64 4.24 -27.54
C ASP A 55 2.19 5.69 -27.26
N ILE A 56 2.54 6.67 -28.11
CA ILE A 56 2.06 8.06 -28.05
C ILE A 56 0.55 8.13 -28.30
N GLU A 57 0.07 7.45 -29.35
CA GLU A 57 -1.34 7.36 -29.72
C GLU A 57 -2.19 6.85 -28.55
N ALA A 58 -1.67 5.90 -27.76
CA ALA A 58 -2.35 5.39 -26.57
C ALA A 58 -2.61 6.46 -25.48
N TYR A 59 -1.86 7.57 -25.48
CA TYR A 59 -2.01 8.66 -24.53
C TYR A 59 -2.70 9.90 -25.12
N THR A 60 -3.14 9.86 -26.38
CA THR A 60 -3.83 11.00 -27.03
C THR A 60 -5.11 11.42 -26.30
N ALA A 61 -5.88 10.46 -25.77
CA ALA A 61 -7.11 10.71 -25.03
C ALA A 61 -6.90 11.20 -23.58
N VAL A 62 -5.66 11.21 -23.08
CA VAL A 62 -5.35 11.66 -21.71
C VAL A 62 -5.08 13.17 -21.72
N ALA A 63 -5.61 13.90 -20.75
CA ALA A 63 -5.41 15.34 -20.64
C ALA A 63 -3.95 15.70 -20.33
N ASP A 64 -3.45 16.80 -20.89
CA ASP A 64 -2.06 17.24 -20.76
C ASP A 64 -1.62 17.40 -19.30
N ALA A 65 -2.45 18.00 -18.44
CA ALA A 65 -2.14 18.15 -17.03
C ALA A 65 -1.86 16.80 -16.33
N GLN A 66 -2.59 15.75 -16.70
CA GLN A 66 -2.38 14.41 -16.17
C GLN A 66 -1.09 13.79 -16.73
N VAL A 67 -0.77 14.02 -18.01
CA VAL A 67 0.47 13.52 -18.61
C VAL A 67 1.71 14.25 -18.06
N GLN A 68 1.64 15.57 -17.85
CA GLN A 68 2.68 16.39 -17.22
C GLN A 68 2.99 15.89 -15.80
N LEU A 69 1.93 15.66 -15.00
CA LEU A 69 2.08 15.09 -13.66
C LEU A 69 2.75 13.71 -13.70
N GLY A 70 2.25 12.81 -14.55
CA GLY A 70 2.83 11.46 -14.62
C GLY A 70 4.26 11.46 -15.13
N LEU A 71 4.65 12.37 -16.03
CA LEU A 71 6.05 12.56 -16.42
C LEU A 71 6.90 12.98 -15.23
N LEU A 72 6.50 14.00 -14.49
CA LEU A 72 7.22 14.48 -13.31
C LEU A 72 7.39 13.37 -12.26
N LEU A 73 6.32 12.62 -11.98
CA LEU A 73 6.35 11.52 -11.00
C LEU A 73 7.18 10.33 -11.47
N GLU A 74 7.10 9.97 -12.75
CA GLU A 74 7.89 8.89 -13.31
C GLU A 74 9.39 9.23 -13.23
N MET A 75 9.76 10.47 -13.57
CA MET A 75 11.13 10.95 -13.41
C MET A 75 11.58 10.90 -11.94
N ALA A 76 10.72 11.32 -11.00
CA ALA A 76 11.00 11.26 -9.57
C ALA A 76 11.23 9.81 -9.10
N GLN A 77 10.35 8.90 -9.53
CA GLN A 77 10.42 7.49 -9.19
C GLN A 77 11.71 6.84 -9.71
N GLN A 78 12.09 7.10 -10.96
CA GLN A 78 13.32 6.55 -11.55
C GLN A 78 14.61 7.12 -10.92
N LEU A 79 14.52 8.34 -10.37
CA LEU A 79 15.57 8.96 -9.56
C LEU A 79 15.49 8.60 -8.07
N LYS A 80 14.54 7.75 -7.66
CA LYS A 80 14.30 7.35 -6.26
C LYS A 80 14.09 8.52 -5.30
N LEU A 81 13.46 9.59 -5.81
CA LEU A 81 13.08 10.74 -5.01
C LEU A 81 11.81 10.44 -4.19
N PRO A 82 11.65 11.07 -3.00
CA PRO A 82 10.44 10.94 -2.21
C PRO A 82 9.23 11.45 -3.02
N LYS A 83 8.08 10.83 -2.79
CA LYS A 83 6.81 11.34 -3.30
C LYS A 83 6.41 12.54 -2.45
N VAL A 84 6.45 13.73 -3.04
CA VAL A 84 6.08 14.98 -2.36
C VAL A 84 4.72 15.44 -2.89
N PRO A 85 3.77 15.84 -2.03
CA PRO A 85 2.53 16.44 -2.48
C PRO A 85 2.84 17.80 -3.11
N LEU A 86 2.57 17.94 -4.40
CA LEU A 86 2.89 19.13 -5.18
C LEU A 86 1.80 20.19 -4.94
N THR A 87 1.78 20.80 -3.76
CA THR A 87 0.70 21.72 -3.33
C THR A 87 0.89 23.15 -3.83
N ASP A 88 2.11 23.52 -4.22
CA ASP A 88 2.42 24.85 -4.71
C ASP A 88 3.66 24.84 -5.62
N ASP A 89 3.89 25.96 -6.29
CA ASP A 89 4.98 26.17 -7.24
C ASP A 89 6.36 25.94 -6.63
N LYS A 90 6.54 26.29 -5.36
CA LYS A 90 7.82 26.16 -4.66
C LYS A 90 8.17 24.69 -4.49
N ILE A 91 7.19 23.84 -4.19
CA ILE A 91 7.41 22.40 -4.08
C ILE A 91 7.78 21.80 -5.45
N VAL A 92 7.15 22.25 -6.54
CA VAL A 92 7.54 21.82 -7.90
C VAL A 92 8.99 22.17 -8.18
N LEU A 93 9.40 23.40 -7.86
CA LEU A 93 10.78 23.85 -8.07
C LEU A 93 11.76 23.02 -7.25
N LEU A 94 11.46 22.74 -5.98
CA LEU A 94 12.28 21.88 -5.13
C LEU A 94 12.38 20.45 -5.68
N GLN A 95 11.27 19.91 -6.18
CA GLN A 95 11.24 18.57 -6.77
C GLN A 95 12.10 18.54 -8.05
N VAL A 96 12.00 19.56 -8.90
CA VAL A 96 12.79 19.70 -10.13
C VAL A 96 14.28 19.88 -9.80
N GLN A 97 14.62 20.70 -8.80
CA GLN A 97 15.99 20.85 -8.32
C GLN A 97 16.56 19.50 -7.86
N ALA A 98 15.80 18.74 -7.05
CA ALA A 98 16.20 17.42 -6.61
C ALA A 98 16.38 16.44 -7.78
N MET A 99 15.57 16.54 -8.84
CA MET A 99 15.74 15.74 -10.07
C MET A 99 17.06 16.07 -10.78
N ILE A 100 17.37 17.35 -10.92
CA ILE A 100 18.61 17.82 -11.56
C ILE A 100 19.81 17.31 -10.77
N GLU A 101 19.81 17.48 -9.44
CA GLU A 101 20.89 17.04 -8.56
C GLU A 101 21.09 15.52 -8.60
N GLN A 102 20.01 14.74 -8.47
CA GLN A 102 20.11 13.28 -8.52
C GLN A 102 20.54 12.76 -9.90
N LEU A 103 20.07 13.40 -10.99
CA LEU A 103 20.53 13.00 -12.31
C LEU A 103 22.02 13.32 -12.49
N TYR A 104 22.48 14.47 -12.01
CA TYR A 104 23.89 14.84 -12.05
C TYR A 104 24.76 13.81 -11.30
N VAL A 105 24.36 13.38 -10.11
CA VAL A 105 25.03 12.28 -9.38
C VAL A 105 25.07 10.99 -10.20
N LYS A 106 23.98 10.65 -10.90
CA LYS A 106 23.97 9.49 -11.81
C LYS A 106 24.93 9.67 -13.01
N TYR A 107 25.12 10.89 -13.50
CA TYR A 107 26.09 11.18 -14.56
C TYR A 107 27.54 11.10 -14.03
N GLU A 108 27.81 11.53 -12.80
CA GLU A 108 29.13 11.42 -12.15
C GLU A 108 29.56 9.97 -11.90
N THR A 109 28.60 9.10 -11.60
CA THR A 109 28.86 7.67 -11.43
C THR A 109 29.02 6.92 -12.76
N HIS A 110 28.88 7.62 -13.90
CA HIS A 110 28.95 7.03 -15.22
C HIS A 110 30.33 7.26 -15.87
N ASP A 111 31.09 6.19 -16.04
CA ASP A 111 32.51 6.17 -16.48
C ASP A 111 32.84 7.08 -17.69
N LYS A 112 31.96 7.15 -18.71
CA LYS A 112 32.18 8.00 -19.91
C LYS A 112 31.62 9.42 -19.81
N LEU A 113 30.68 9.68 -18.91
CA LEU A 113 30.02 10.99 -18.77
C LEU A 113 30.69 11.83 -17.68
N ALA A 114 31.17 11.19 -16.62
CA ALA A 114 31.86 11.86 -15.52
C ALA A 114 33.02 12.78 -15.98
N PRO A 115 33.89 12.37 -16.93
CA PRO A 115 34.95 13.25 -17.43
C PRO A 115 34.40 14.47 -18.20
N MET A 116 33.21 14.36 -18.81
CA MET A 116 32.56 15.45 -19.54
C MET A 116 31.86 16.45 -18.61
N LEU A 117 31.71 16.13 -17.32
CA LEU A 117 31.18 17.05 -16.31
C LEU A 117 32.26 17.99 -15.76
N ALA A 118 33.54 17.68 -15.98
CA ALA A 118 34.66 18.44 -15.43
C ALA A 118 34.68 19.89 -15.95
N GLY A 119 34.68 20.86 -15.03
CA GLY A 119 34.75 22.29 -15.36
C GLY A 119 33.41 23.02 -15.35
N HIS A 120 32.29 22.34 -15.11
CA HIS A 120 30.98 22.99 -14.94
C HIS A 120 30.63 23.20 -13.47
N VAL A 121 30.18 24.42 -13.13
CA VAL A 121 29.85 24.79 -11.73
C VAL A 121 28.41 24.42 -11.36
N LYS A 122 27.50 24.35 -12.34
CA LYS A 122 26.07 24.08 -12.12
C LYS A 122 25.68 22.71 -12.69
N PRO A 123 24.98 21.86 -11.91
CA PRO A 123 24.55 20.53 -12.36
C PRO A 123 23.77 20.53 -13.68
N LEU A 124 22.80 21.44 -13.84
CA LEU A 124 21.99 21.54 -15.06
C LEU A 124 22.86 21.91 -16.28
N ASP A 125 23.73 22.91 -16.15
CA ASP A 125 24.59 23.36 -17.24
C ASP A 125 25.54 22.23 -17.69
N ALA A 126 26.03 21.40 -16.75
CA ALA A 126 26.85 20.22 -17.06
C ALA A 126 26.07 19.17 -17.87
N ILE A 127 24.82 18.89 -17.49
CA ILE A 127 23.95 17.95 -18.20
C ILE A 127 23.65 18.47 -19.63
N LEU A 128 23.35 19.77 -19.77
CA LEU A 128 23.09 20.37 -21.08
C LEU A 128 24.34 20.36 -21.97
N ALA A 129 25.51 20.68 -21.42
CA ALA A 129 26.78 20.65 -22.15
C ALA A 129 27.10 19.26 -22.72
N ILE A 130 26.81 18.21 -21.97
CA ILE A 130 26.93 16.83 -22.44
C ILE A 130 26.04 16.58 -23.67
N HIS A 131 24.76 16.94 -23.60
CA HIS A 131 23.84 16.71 -24.73
C HIS A 131 24.14 17.61 -25.93
N ALA A 132 24.56 18.85 -25.71
CA ALA A 132 25.06 19.72 -26.77
C ALA A 132 26.26 19.08 -27.49
N THR A 133 27.24 18.58 -26.74
CA THR A 133 28.42 17.88 -27.29
C THR A 133 28.02 16.61 -28.05
N GLN A 134 27.03 15.87 -27.55
CA GLN A 134 26.54 14.66 -28.23
C GLN A 134 25.84 14.99 -29.55
N LEU A 135 25.02 16.05 -29.59
CA LEU A 135 24.38 16.51 -30.83
C LEU A 135 25.41 16.97 -31.86
N GLN A 136 26.43 17.72 -31.43
CA GLN A 136 27.54 18.12 -32.31
C GLN A 136 28.23 16.91 -32.92
N ARG A 137 28.57 15.90 -32.09
CA ARG A 137 29.17 14.65 -32.57
C ARG A 137 28.25 13.90 -33.54
N PHE A 138 26.94 13.88 -33.29
CA PHE A 138 25.95 13.30 -34.20
C PHE A 138 25.98 13.96 -35.56
N PHE A 139 25.88 15.29 -35.59
CA PHE A 139 25.95 16.04 -36.84
C PHE A 139 27.27 15.78 -37.56
N THR A 140 28.43 15.90 -36.90
CA THR A 140 29.74 15.69 -37.54
C THR A 140 29.85 14.29 -38.12
N SER A 141 29.32 13.27 -37.43
CA SER A 141 29.31 11.89 -37.94
C SER A 141 28.38 11.74 -39.14
N ALA A 142 27.21 12.36 -39.13
CA ALA A 142 26.25 12.31 -40.23
C ALA A 142 26.76 13.08 -41.47
N LEU A 143 27.39 14.23 -41.26
CA LEU A 143 28.03 15.05 -42.31
C LEU A 143 29.18 14.28 -42.99
N LYS A 144 30.01 13.57 -42.23
CA LYS A 144 31.11 12.75 -42.78
C LYS A 144 30.66 11.60 -43.69
N LYS A 145 29.38 11.21 -43.61
CA LYS A 145 28.80 10.15 -44.47
C LYS A 145 28.28 10.68 -45.80
N LEU A 146 28.21 12.00 -45.98
CA LEU A 146 27.76 12.64 -47.21
C LEU A 146 28.89 12.69 -48.25
N THR A 147 28.50 12.67 -49.52
CA THR A 147 29.40 12.91 -50.65
C THR A 147 29.93 14.36 -50.65
N GLY A 148 30.89 14.68 -51.53
CA GLY A 148 31.41 16.06 -51.63
C GLY A 148 30.31 17.06 -52.02
N GLU A 149 29.52 16.72 -53.03
CA GLU A 149 28.42 17.55 -53.55
C GLU A 149 27.29 17.73 -52.53
N GLU A 150 26.88 16.67 -51.82
CA GLU A 150 25.89 16.77 -50.74
C GLU A 150 26.38 17.64 -49.57
N ARG A 151 27.68 17.60 -49.25
CA ARG A 151 28.25 18.47 -48.22
C ARG A 151 28.23 19.93 -48.64
N GLU A 152 28.58 20.23 -49.90
CA GLU A 152 28.50 21.58 -50.44
C GLU A 152 27.07 22.15 -50.39
N GLN A 153 26.07 21.35 -50.77
CA GLN A 153 24.66 21.76 -50.68
C GLN A 153 24.21 22.04 -49.23
N VAL A 154 24.63 21.19 -48.28
CA VAL A 154 24.36 21.43 -46.85
C VAL A 154 25.04 22.73 -46.41
N TYR A 155 26.30 22.93 -46.78
CA TYR A 155 27.05 24.14 -46.44
C TYR A 155 26.44 25.42 -47.00
N GLU A 156 25.97 25.42 -48.25
CA GLU A 156 25.23 26.55 -48.84
C GLU A 156 23.93 26.84 -48.08
N ALA A 157 23.16 25.79 -47.74
CA ALA A 157 21.95 25.93 -46.95
C ALA A 157 22.23 26.51 -45.56
N LEU A 158 23.31 26.06 -44.89
CA LEU A 158 23.71 26.56 -43.59
C LEU A 158 24.19 28.02 -43.62
N SER A 159 24.96 28.39 -44.65
CA SER A 159 25.43 29.77 -44.83
C SER A 159 24.25 30.75 -44.99
N SER A 160 23.17 30.32 -45.65
CA SER A 160 21.95 31.14 -45.77
C SER A 160 21.21 31.33 -44.44
N TYR A 161 21.33 30.38 -43.52
CA TYR A 161 20.63 30.39 -42.23
C TYR A 161 21.30 31.25 -41.16
N ILE A 162 22.62 31.43 -41.25
CA ILE A 162 23.43 32.11 -40.23
C ILE A 162 23.41 33.65 -40.37
N GLU A 163 22.92 34.18 -41.50
CA GLU A 163 22.81 35.63 -41.79
C GLU A 163 24.09 36.45 -41.45
N ASP A 164 25.27 35.81 -41.49
CA ASP A 164 26.55 36.45 -41.19
C ASP A 164 27.48 36.32 -42.41
N ASP A 165 27.79 37.46 -43.03
CA ASP A 165 28.66 37.60 -44.22
C ASP A 165 30.13 37.26 -43.92
N THR A 166 30.46 36.98 -42.67
CA THR A 166 31.77 36.43 -42.34
C THR A 166 31.81 34.97 -42.78
N LEU A 167 32.56 34.71 -43.86
CA LEU A 167 32.96 33.38 -44.33
C LEU A 167 33.55 32.56 -43.17
N ILE A 168 32.71 31.91 -42.38
CA ILE A 168 33.06 30.75 -41.59
C ILE A 168 33.59 29.78 -42.63
N THR A 169 34.90 29.53 -42.65
CA THR A 169 35.46 28.51 -43.54
C THR A 169 34.75 27.20 -43.23
N LEU A 170 33.91 26.74 -44.16
CA LEU A 170 33.00 25.62 -43.91
C LEU A 170 33.76 24.29 -43.90
N ASN A 171 34.48 24.01 -42.80
CA ASN A 171 35.24 22.79 -42.55
C ASN A 171 34.54 21.90 -41.49
N ASP A 172 35.15 20.76 -41.13
CA ASP A 172 34.59 19.85 -40.12
C ASP A 172 34.32 20.51 -38.74
N ASP A 173 34.88 21.70 -38.48
CA ASP A 173 34.73 22.48 -37.24
C ASP A 173 33.66 23.59 -37.31
N VAL A 174 32.87 23.67 -38.39
CA VAL A 174 31.82 24.70 -38.61
C VAL A 174 30.87 24.82 -37.44
N ILE A 175 30.42 23.70 -36.87
CA ILE A 175 29.51 23.75 -35.73
C ILE A 175 30.18 24.44 -34.54
N THR A 176 31.42 24.10 -34.25
CA THR A 176 32.15 24.70 -33.12
C THR A 176 32.27 26.21 -33.33
N GLN A 177 32.53 26.66 -34.56
CA GLN A 177 32.65 28.08 -34.90
C GLN A 177 31.30 28.81 -34.82
N VAL A 178 30.23 28.24 -35.39
CA VAL A 178 28.85 28.77 -35.33
C VAL A 178 28.36 28.84 -33.88
N LEU A 179 28.57 27.78 -33.10
CA LEU A 179 28.13 27.73 -31.70
C LEU A 179 28.93 28.66 -30.79
N GLN A 180 30.23 28.83 -31.04
CA GLN A 180 31.06 29.81 -30.33
C GLN A 180 30.70 31.26 -30.70
N ALA A 181 30.30 31.51 -31.95
CA ALA A 181 29.90 32.84 -32.42
C ALA A 181 28.51 33.27 -31.92
N HIS A 182 27.51 32.38 -31.96
CA HIS A 182 26.11 32.74 -31.68
C HIS A 182 25.65 32.47 -30.24
N ALA A 183 26.31 31.58 -29.50
CA ALA A 183 25.82 31.15 -28.18
C ALA A 183 26.95 30.71 -27.24
N PRO A 184 27.95 31.56 -26.93
CA PRO A 184 28.99 31.19 -26.00
C PRO A 184 28.35 30.93 -24.63
N THR A 185 28.48 29.70 -24.13
CA THR A 185 27.95 29.22 -22.83
C THR A 185 26.41 29.11 -22.70
N ASP A 186 25.63 29.43 -23.74
CA ASP A 186 24.18 29.17 -23.75
C ASP A 186 23.89 27.81 -24.39
N TYR A 187 23.92 26.76 -23.57
CA TYR A 187 23.74 25.39 -24.04
C TYR A 187 22.35 25.12 -24.64
N CYS A 188 21.30 25.82 -24.21
CA CYS A 188 19.97 25.63 -24.80
C CYS A 188 19.96 26.16 -26.23
N LYS A 189 20.50 27.36 -26.45
CA LYS A 189 20.64 27.91 -27.80
C LYS A 189 21.54 27.05 -28.67
N GLN A 190 22.63 26.49 -28.10
CA GLN A 190 23.49 25.57 -28.85
C GLN A 190 22.76 24.29 -29.27
N ILE A 191 21.96 23.70 -28.39
CA ILE A 191 21.16 22.51 -28.67
C ILE A 191 20.14 22.81 -29.78
N GLU A 192 19.43 23.94 -29.70
CA GLU A 192 18.46 24.35 -30.72
C GLU A 192 19.10 24.56 -32.08
N VAL A 193 20.19 25.33 -32.14
CA VAL A 193 20.90 25.57 -33.40
C VAL A 193 21.36 24.25 -33.98
N THR A 194 22.04 23.41 -33.19
CA THR A 194 22.51 22.10 -33.66
C THR A 194 21.37 21.22 -34.15
N ALA A 195 20.20 21.26 -33.50
CA ALA A 195 19.03 20.52 -33.94
C ALA A 195 18.55 20.95 -35.33
N ILE A 196 18.54 22.26 -35.60
CA ILE A 196 18.17 22.81 -36.91
C ILE A 196 19.19 22.40 -37.98
N LEU A 197 20.49 22.42 -37.66
CA LEU A 197 21.52 21.95 -38.58
C LEU A 197 21.34 20.46 -38.93
N ILE A 198 21.00 19.63 -37.94
CA ILE A 198 20.77 18.19 -38.13
C ILE A 198 19.57 17.90 -39.02
N GLU A 199 18.47 18.65 -38.87
CA GLU A 199 17.27 18.52 -39.70
C GLU A 199 17.55 18.84 -41.17
N ALA A 200 18.50 19.74 -41.45
CA ALA A 200 18.91 20.08 -42.81
C ALA A 200 19.74 18.99 -43.50
N LEU A 201 20.19 17.95 -42.78
CA LEU A 201 21.00 16.88 -43.38
C LEU A 201 20.13 15.91 -44.20
N PRO A 202 20.47 15.66 -45.48
CA PRO A 202 19.63 14.86 -46.38
C PRO A 202 19.54 13.38 -45.99
N ASN A 203 20.49 12.88 -45.20
CA ASN A 203 20.53 11.50 -44.72
C ASN A 203 19.85 11.30 -43.35
N VAL A 204 19.32 12.35 -42.72
CA VAL A 204 18.61 12.28 -41.44
C VAL A 204 17.13 12.54 -41.68
N LYS A 205 16.29 11.53 -41.42
CA LYS A 205 14.83 11.67 -41.50
C LYS A 205 14.25 11.73 -40.10
N LEU A 206 13.74 12.90 -39.73
CA LEU A 206 13.13 13.14 -38.43
C LEU A 206 11.60 13.00 -38.50
N GLU A 207 10.98 12.76 -37.35
CA GLU A 207 9.53 12.72 -37.21
C GLU A 207 9.00 14.16 -37.15
N GLU A 208 8.31 14.59 -38.21
CA GLU A 208 7.84 15.97 -38.39
C GLU A 208 6.77 16.39 -37.37
N SER A 209 6.08 15.42 -36.77
CA SER A 209 5.06 15.69 -35.74
C SER A 209 5.65 16.09 -34.39
N LEU A 210 6.96 15.92 -34.17
CA LEU A 210 7.62 16.20 -32.89
C LEU A 210 8.47 17.47 -32.94
N ASP A 211 8.69 18.06 -31.77
CA ASP A 211 9.70 19.10 -31.61
C ASP A 211 11.06 18.58 -32.09
N ARG A 212 11.77 19.42 -32.86
CA ARG A 212 13.05 19.07 -33.52
C ARG A 212 14.06 18.48 -32.56
N VAL A 213 14.18 19.04 -31.35
CA VAL A 213 15.13 18.57 -30.33
C VAL A 213 14.73 17.18 -29.86
N LEU A 214 13.44 16.98 -29.59
CA LEU A 214 12.91 15.68 -29.18
C LEU A 214 13.06 14.63 -30.29
N ALA A 215 12.74 14.99 -31.53
CA ALA A 215 12.81 14.13 -32.71
C ALA A 215 14.23 13.58 -32.94
N ILE A 216 15.25 14.42 -32.73
CA ILE A 216 16.66 14.02 -32.82
C ILE A 216 17.06 13.13 -31.66
N PHE A 217 16.65 13.47 -30.45
CA PHE A 217 17.00 12.68 -29.27
C PHE A 217 16.41 11.28 -29.26
N ILE A 218 15.27 11.07 -29.91
CA ILE A 218 14.72 9.73 -30.15
C ILE A 218 15.25 9.06 -31.41
N HIS A 219 16.06 9.77 -32.21
CA HIS A 219 16.59 9.22 -33.45
C HIS A 219 17.49 8.01 -33.15
N PRO A 220 17.28 6.85 -33.78
CA PRO A 220 18.05 5.64 -33.50
C PRO A 220 19.55 5.83 -33.65
N SER A 221 19.98 6.64 -34.63
CA SER A 221 21.41 6.96 -34.80
C SER A 221 21.97 7.87 -33.70
N PHE A 222 21.13 8.69 -33.06
CA PHE A 222 21.53 9.42 -31.86
C PHE A 222 21.65 8.46 -30.66
N LEU A 223 20.69 7.55 -30.49
CA LEU A 223 20.73 6.53 -29.43
C LEU A 223 21.83 5.47 -29.63
N LYS A 224 22.32 5.30 -30.85
CA LYS A 224 23.49 4.47 -31.22
C LYS A 224 24.80 5.03 -30.66
N PHE A 225 24.87 6.30 -30.21
CA PHE A 225 26.11 6.86 -29.69
C PHE A 225 26.73 6.02 -28.58
N ASP A 226 28.06 5.96 -28.68
CA ASP A 226 28.98 5.12 -27.92
C ASP A 226 29.17 5.63 -26.48
N VAL A 227 28.10 6.11 -25.84
CA VAL A 227 28.11 6.53 -24.43
C VAL A 227 28.31 5.30 -23.52
N PHE A 228 27.90 4.12 -23.97
CA PHE A 228 28.01 2.88 -23.21
C PHE A 228 29.24 2.13 -23.68
N GLY A 229 30.30 2.08 -22.86
CA GLY A 229 31.48 1.26 -23.16
C GLY A 229 31.11 -0.16 -23.55
N THR A 230 31.97 -0.77 -24.36
CA THR A 230 31.88 -2.17 -24.82
C THR A 230 32.02 -3.21 -23.69
N THR A 231 31.76 -2.85 -22.43
CA THR A 231 31.82 -3.79 -21.31
C THR A 231 30.61 -4.72 -21.37
N ALA A 232 30.84 -5.84 -22.04
CA ALA A 232 29.89 -6.89 -22.41
C ALA A 232 29.23 -7.68 -21.26
N PHE A 233 29.31 -7.23 -19.99
CA PHE A 233 29.07 -8.14 -18.87
C PHE A 233 27.91 -7.83 -17.92
N SER A 234 27.11 -6.76 -18.11
CA SER A 234 25.78 -6.76 -17.48
C SER A 234 24.72 -5.96 -18.25
N LEU A 235 23.70 -6.69 -18.71
CA LEU A 235 22.45 -6.14 -19.27
C LEU A 235 21.81 -5.13 -18.30
N SER A 236 21.97 -5.35 -16.98
CA SER A 236 21.47 -4.45 -15.94
C SER A 236 22.15 -3.08 -15.93
N LYS A 237 23.49 -3.00 -16.07
CA LYS A 237 24.21 -1.71 -16.13
C LYS A 237 23.87 -0.96 -17.43
N GLN A 238 23.72 -1.67 -18.54
CA GLN A 238 23.27 -1.06 -19.81
C GLN A 238 21.84 -0.51 -19.73
N LEU A 239 20.93 -1.24 -19.06
CA LEU A 239 19.57 -0.78 -18.80
C LEU A 239 19.55 0.48 -17.92
N ASP A 240 20.32 0.51 -16.84
CA ASP A 240 20.36 1.64 -15.92
C ASP A 240 20.99 2.89 -16.56
N ASN A 241 22.06 2.70 -17.34
CA ASN A 241 22.69 3.81 -18.07
C ASN A 241 21.76 4.39 -19.15
N THR A 242 21.00 3.54 -19.85
CA THR A 242 20.02 3.99 -20.85
C THR A 242 18.87 4.76 -20.21
N ARG A 243 18.39 4.33 -19.04
CA ARG A 243 17.37 5.08 -18.27
C ARG A 243 17.90 6.44 -17.84
N THR A 244 19.12 6.49 -17.32
CA THR A 244 19.81 7.74 -16.95
C THR A 244 19.90 8.70 -18.14
N LEU A 245 20.24 8.20 -19.33
CA LEU A 245 20.22 9.00 -20.56
C LEU A 245 18.82 9.53 -20.87
N PHE A 246 17.78 8.70 -20.87
CA PHE A 246 16.41 9.16 -21.16
C PHE A 246 15.90 10.21 -20.16
N LEU A 247 16.25 10.09 -18.89
CA LEU A 247 15.96 11.12 -17.90
C LEU A 247 16.69 12.43 -18.21
N GLY A 248 17.95 12.37 -18.65
CA GLY A 248 18.69 13.55 -19.06
C GLY A 248 18.20 14.18 -20.35
N LEU A 249 17.76 13.37 -21.31
CA LEU A 249 17.09 13.84 -22.52
C LEU A 249 15.79 14.54 -22.17
N ALA A 250 14.98 13.94 -21.28
CA ALA A 250 13.76 14.56 -20.80
C ALA A 250 14.02 15.92 -20.15
N LEU A 251 14.97 15.99 -19.21
CA LEU A 251 15.36 17.26 -18.59
C LEU A 251 15.87 18.28 -19.61
N THR A 252 16.63 17.85 -20.61
CA THR A 252 17.18 18.75 -21.64
C THR A 252 16.09 19.32 -22.53
N VAL A 253 15.18 18.47 -23.04
CA VAL A 253 14.02 18.90 -23.84
C VAL A 253 13.16 19.89 -23.06
N LEU A 254 12.86 19.56 -21.80
CA LEU A 254 12.10 20.46 -20.93
C LEU A 254 12.83 21.79 -20.72
N THR A 255 14.15 21.77 -20.53
CA THR A 255 14.93 23.00 -20.35
C THR A 255 14.91 23.87 -21.60
N VAL A 256 15.08 23.27 -22.78
CA VAL A 256 15.04 23.99 -24.06
C VAL A 256 13.65 24.57 -24.30
N ILE A 257 12.58 23.77 -24.15
CA ILE A 257 11.20 24.27 -24.27
C ILE A 257 10.96 25.40 -23.26
N GLY A 258 11.37 25.22 -22.00
CA GLY A 258 11.20 26.21 -20.94
C GLY A 258 11.97 27.50 -21.19
N ALA A 259 13.10 27.45 -21.90
CA ALA A 259 13.87 28.63 -22.28
C ALA A 259 13.18 29.48 -23.37
N ARG A 260 12.31 28.87 -24.18
CA ARG A 260 11.53 29.58 -25.23
C ARG A 260 10.36 30.41 -24.66
N TYR A 261 9.93 30.13 -23.43
CA TYR A 261 8.71 30.72 -22.86
C TYR A 261 9.00 31.39 -21.51
N GLU A 262 8.76 32.71 -21.42
CA GLU A 262 9.09 33.49 -20.22
C GLU A 262 8.11 33.30 -19.05
N LYS A 263 6.82 33.01 -19.30
CA LYS A 263 5.81 32.82 -18.24
C LYS A 263 4.76 31.78 -18.63
N ALA A 264 4.68 30.70 -17.85
CA ALA A 264 3.62 29.70 -17.93
C ALA A 264 2.75 29.80 -16.68
N ASP A 265 1.43 29.81 -16.84
CA ASP A 265 0.49 29.79 -15.72
C ASP A 265 0.44 28.38 -15.09
N ILE A 266 0.74 28.28 -13.80
CA ILE A 266 0.76 27.03 -13.04
C ILE A 266 -0.62 26.72 -12.45
N HIS A 267 -1.53 27.69 -12.44
CA HIS A 267 -2.79 27.58 -11.70
C HIS A 267 -3.61 26.35 -12.08
N VAL A 268 -3.59 25.90 -13.34
CA VAL A 268 -4.31 24.70 -13.75
C VAL A 268 -3.72 23.42 -13.15
N LEU A 269 -2.39 23.28 -13.19
CA LEU A 269 -1.69 22.11 -12.65
C LEU A 269 -1.72 22.09 -11.12
N ALA A 270 -1.44 23.23 -10.48
CA ALA A 270 -1.53 23.39 -9.03
C ALA A 270 -2.96 23.22 -8.52
N ALA A 271 -3.99 23.73 -9.22
CA ALA A 271 -5.37 23.52 -8.82
C ALA A 271 -5.78 22.04 -8.91
N HIS A 272 -5.35 21.33 -9.96
CA HIS A 272 -5.60 19.89 -10.08
C HIS A 272 -4.93 19.12 -8.94
N TRP A 273 -3.70 19.49 -8.55
CA TRP A 273 -3.00 18.86 -7.43
C TRP A 273 -3.58 19.20 -6.08
N GLN A 274 -3.87 20.47 -5.83
CA GLN A 274 -4.51 20.91 -4.60
C GLN A 274 -5.85 20.22 -4.41
N HIS A 275 -6.61 20.02 -5.47
CA HIS A 275 -7.86 19.28 -5.42
C HIS A 275 -7.67 17.84 -4.90
N VAL A 276 -6.69 17.10 -5.43
CA VAL A 276 -6.46 15.71 -5.01
C VAL A 276 -5.84 15.63 -3.62
N VAL A 277 -4.94 16.54 -3.27
CA VAL A 277 -4.41 16.65 -1.90
C VAL A 277 -5.54 16.92 -0.91
N ASN A 278 -6.46 17.83 -1.24
CA ASN A 278 -7.62 18.13 -0.42
C ASN A 278 -8.56 16.93 -0.28
N GLN A 279 -8.81 16.18 -1.36
CA GLN A 279 -9.61 14.95 -1.30
C GLN A 279 -8.98 13.88 -0.41
N ARG A 280 -7.67 13.65 -0.55
CA ARG A 280 -6.93 12.73 0.32
C ARG A 280 -6.98 13.18 1.78
N ALA A 281 -6.76 14.47 2.05
CA ALA A 281 -6.83 15.03 3.39
C ALA A 281 -8.22 14.86 4.00
N LYS A 282 -9.28 15.06 3.22
CA LYS A 282 -10.66 14.82 3.65
C LYS A 282 -10.89 13.35 4.03
N LEU A 283 -10.49 12.40 3.18
CA LEU A 283 -10.63 10.98 3.52
C LEU A 283 -9.80 10.59 4.75
N GLN A 284 -8.63 11.20 4.94
CA GLN A 284 -7.81 10.97 6.13
C GLN A 284 -8.49 11.48 7.39
N LEU A 285 -9.08 12.68 7.36
CA LEU A 285 -9.87 13.23 8.46
C LEU A 285 -11.06 12.33 8.81
N ASP A 286 -11.76 11.81 7.80
CA ASP A 286 -12.85 10.85 8.02
C ASP A 286 -12.36 9.56 8.70
N ILE A 287 -11.20 9.03 8.27
CA ILE A 287 -10.59 7.84 8.89
C ILE A 287 -10.23 8.13 10.35
N ASP A 288 -9.64 9.27 10.63
CA ASP A 288 -9.23 9.65 11.98
C ASP A 288 -10.45 9.84 12.89
N ALA A 289 -11.55 10.41 12.36
CA ALA A 289 -12.83 10.51 13.07
C ALA A 289 -13.41 9.11 13.38
N LEU A 290 -13.42 8.19 12.41
CA LEU A 290 -13.89 6.82 12.61
C LEU A 290 -13.04 6.07 13.65
N ARG A 291 -11.72 6.27 13.64
CA ARG A 291 -10.80 5.69 14.65
C ARG A 291 -11.09 6.23 16.04
N ASN A 292 -11.40 7.51 16.16
CA ASN A 292 -11.81 8.09 17.44
C ASN A 292 -13.11 7.46 17.96
N HIS A 293 -14.11 7.22 17.10
CA HIS A 293 -15.33 6.51 17.49
C HIS A 293 -15.07 5.06 17.90
N ILE A 294 -14.18 4.35 17.22
CA ILE A 294 -13.74 3.01 17.65
C ILE A 294 -13.12 3.09 19.05
N GLY A 295 -12.25 4.07 19.32
CA GLY A 295 -11.66 4.27 20.65
C GLY A 295 -12.70 4.54 21.75
N GLN A 296 -13.77 5.29 21.44
CA GLN A 296 -14.89 5.50 22.37
C GLN A 296 -15.62 4.19 22.68
N HIS A 297 -15.90 3.37 21.66
CA HIS A 297 -16.51 2.06 21.85
C HIS A 297 -15.60 1.07 22.59
N GLU A 298 -14.29 1.10 22.37
CA GLU A 298 -13.32 0.30 23.13
C GLU A 298 -13.34 0.64 24.63
N ALA A 299 -13.44 1.92 24.97
CA ALA A 299 -13.58 2.36 26.36
C ALA A 299 -14.87 1.83 27.00
N LEU A 300 -15.99 1.86 26.27
CA LEU A 300 -17.25 1.27 26.73
C LEU A 300 -17.13 -0.26 26.90
N LEU A 301 -16.49 -0.96 25.96
CA LEU A 301 -16.28 -2.40 26.07
C LEU A 301 -15.43 -2.79 27.28
N LEU A 302 -14.46 -1.96 27.66
CA LEU A 302 -13.69 -2.17 28.90
C LEU A 302 -14.58 -2.04 30.14
N GLN A 303 -15.47 -1.06 30.17
CA GLN A 303 -16.44 -0.90 31.26
C GLN A 303 -17.40 -2.10 31.34
N PHE A 304 -17.96 -2.53 30.21
CA PHE A 304 -18.78 -3.74 30.13
C PHE A 304 -18.01 -4.99 30.55
N GLY A 305 -16.74 -5.12 30.16
CA GLY A 305 -15.88 -6.22 30.60
C GLY A 305 -15.74 -6.27 32.12
N ALA A 306 -15.43 -5.13 32.74
CA ALA A 306 -15.32 -5.03 34.20
C ALA A 306 -16.65 -5.34 34.92
N GLN A 307 -17.78 -4.89 34.37
CA GLN A 307 -19.11 -5.19 34.91
C GLN A 307 -19.43 -6.69 34.82
N LEU A 308 -19.12 -7.33 33.69
CA LEU A 308 -19.32 -8.77 33.51
C LEU A 308 -18.45 -9.59 34.47
N ASP A 309 -17.19 -9.19 34.66
CA ASP A 309 -16.28 -9.86 35.60
C ASP A 309 -16.80 -9.72 37.04
N ALA A 310 -17.27 -8.53 37.44
CA ALA A 310 -17.87 -8.30 38.75
C ALA A 310 -19.14 -9.12 38.96
N LYS A 311 -20.02 -9.18 37.96
CA LYS A 311 -21.25 -9.98 38.00
C LYS A 311 -20.97 -11.47 38.07
N GLU A 312 -19.96 -11.95 37.34
CA GLU A 312 -19.51 -13.34 37.42
C GLU A 312 -19.00 -13.68 38.83
N GLU A 313 -18.26 -12.78 39.49
CA GLU A 313 -17.83 -12.97 40.87
C GLU A 313 -19.02 -13.02 41.85
N GLU A 314 -20.02 -12.16 41.67
CA GLU A 314 -21.27 -12.17 42.46
C GLU A 314 -22.04 -13.49 42.28
N ILE A 315 -22.20 -13.97 41.04
CA ILE A 315 -22.84 -15.24 40.72
C ILE A 315 -22.08 -16.40 41.38
N GLN A 316 -20.75 -16.42 41.29
CA GLN A 316 -19.94 -17.46 41.90
C GLN A 316 -20.07 -17.50 43.43
N LYS A 317 -20.10 -16.33 44.08
CA LYS A 317 -20.35 -16.21 45.53
C LYS A 317 -21.75 -16.70 45.91
N ALA A 318 -22.78 -16.25 45.20
CA ALA A 318 -24.16 -16.67 45.44
C ALA A 318 -24.35 -18.19 45.24
N ALA A 319 -23.79 -18.74 44.16
CA ALA A 319 -23.81 -20.18 43.89
C ALA A 319 -23.04 -20.99 44.93
N TYR A 320 -21.98 -20.43 45.51
CA TYR A 320 -21.26 -21.05 46.62
C TYR A 320 -22.16 -21.15 47.87
N TYR A 321 -22.89 -20.10 48.23
CA TYR A 321 -23.85 -20.13 49.35
C TYR A 321 -24.98 -21.14 49.12
N VAL A 322 -25.56 -21.19 47.92
CA VAL A 322 -26.54 -22.22 47.55
C VAL A 322 -25.96 -23.61 47.79
N ARG A 323 -24.72 -23.87 47.35
CA ARG A 323 -24.05 -25.16 47.54
C ARG A 323 -23.87 -25.49 49.02
N GLN A 324 -23.41 -24.55 49.83
CA GLN A 324 -23.25 -24.76 51.27
C GLN A 324 -24.58 -25.10 51.96
N GLU A 325 -25.66 -24.38 51.64
CA GLU A 325 -26.97 -24.65 52.23
C GLU A 325 -27.55 -26.00 51.75
N LYS A 326 -27.34 -26.37 50.47
CA LYS A 326 -27.69 -27.72 49.97
C LYS A 326 -26.93 -28.82 50.72
N GLU A 327 -25.64 -28.61 51.02
CA GLU A 327 -24.84 -29.55 51.81
C GLU A 327 -25.32 -29.67 53.26
N LYS A 328 -25.71 -28.57 53.90
CA LYS A 328 -26.33 -28.57 55.24
C LYS A 328 -27.68 -29.28 55.26
N LEU A 329 -28.58 -28.93 54.33
CA LEU A 329 -29.89 -29.58 54.18
C LEU A 329 -29.75 -31.09 54.07
N TYR A 330 -28.75 -31.56 53.33
CA TYR A 330 -28.49 -32.99 53.19
C TYR A 330 -27.97 -33.63 54.48
N ALA A 331 -27.06 -32.97 55.19
CA ALA A 331 -26.57 -33.46 56.47
C ALA A 331 -27.73 -33.64 57.46
N ASP A 332 -28.62 -32.66 57.53
CA ASP A 332 -29.81 -32.69 58.38
C ASP A 332 -30.82 -33.73 57.91
N PHE A 333 -31.05 -33.83 56.60
CA PHE A 333 -31.89 -34.84 55.98
C PHE A 333 -31.43 -36.26 56.31
N ASN A 334 -30.13 -36.54 56.27
CA ASN A 334 -29.61 -37.86 56.63
C ASN A 334 -29.82 -38.23 58.11
N VAL A 335 -29.88 -37.24 58.99
CA VAL A 335 -30.12 -37.44 60.43
C VAL A 335 -31.61 -37.65 60.72
N THR A 336 -32.50 -36.92 60.05
CA THR A 336 -33.97 -36.98 60.26
C THR A 336 -34.69 -38.06 59.44
N ARG A 337 -33.97 -38.76 58.56
CA ARG A 337 -34.53 -39.70 57.58
C ARG A 337 -35.31 -40.89 58.17
N ALA A 338 -35.05 -41.26 59.42
CA ALA A 338 -35.72 -42.40 60.04
C ALA A 338 -37.25 -42.27 60.07
N ASP A 339 -37.77 -41.04 59.98
CA ASP A 339 -39.20 -40.73 60.18
C ASP A 339 -39.87 -40.06 58.94
N MET A 340 -39.24 -40.11 57.76
CA MET A 340 -39.73 -39.42 56.55
C MET A 340 -40.23 -40.39 55.46
N GLU A 341 -41.52 -40.35 55.16
CA GLU A 341 -42.10 -40.99 53.97
C GLU A 341 -42.02 -40.06 52.74
N ILE A 342 -40.93 -40.16 51.96
CA ILE A 342 -40.89 -39.58 50.61
C ILE A 342 -41.54 -40.58 49.65
N THR A 343 -42.61 -40.18 48.95
CA THR A 343 -43.36 -41.04 48.02
C THR A 343 -42.96 -40.87 46.55
N ASP A 344 -42.06 -39.94 46.22
CA ASP A 344 -41.67 -39.63 44.84
C ASP A 344 -40.78 -40.73 44.22
N THR A 345 -41.23 -41.27 43.09
CA THR A 345 -40.57 -42.38 42.39
C THR A 345 -39.27 -41.98 41.71
N THR A 346 -39.15 -40.72 41.28
CA THR A 346 -37.94 -40.16 40.67
C THR A 346 -36.84 -40.03 41.71
N TYR A 347 -37.17 -39.49 42.89
CA TYR A 347 -36.26 -39.39 44.02
C TYR A 347 -35.73 -40.77 44.45
N HIS A 348 -36.61 -41.77 44.56
CA HIS A 348 -36.19 -43.15 44.90
C HIS A 348 -35.28 -43.77 43.84
N THR A 349 -35.50 -43.45 42.57
CA THR A 349 -34.64 -43.90 41.46
C THR A 349 -33.25 -43.29 41.56
N TYR A 350 -33.17 -41.98 41.80
CA TYR A 350 -31.90 -41.28 42.03
C TYR A 350 -31.18 -41.79 43.28
N TYR A 351 -31.92 -42.05 44.36
CA TYR A 351 -31.39 -42.59 45.59
C TYR A 351 -30.81 -44.00 45.43
N LYS A 352 -31.53 -44.89 44.72
CA LYS A 352 -31.05 -46.24 44.43
C LYS A 352 -29.74 -46.19 43.64
N ARG A 353 -29.69 -45.36 42.58
CA ARG A 353 -28.47 -45.15 41.78
C ARG A 353 -27.34 -44.53 42.58
N PHE A 354 -27.64 -43.58 43.47
CA PHE A 354 -26.65 -43.01 44.37
C PHE A 354 -26.05 -44.08 45.30
N LYS A 355 -26.88 -44.96 45.87
CA LYS A 355 -26.41 -46.08 46.72
C LYS A 355 -25.63 -47.13 45.95
N GLU A 356 -26.01 -47.40 44.70
CA GLU A 356 -25.24 -48.26 43.79
C GLU A 356 -23.88 -47.63 43.49
N ALA A 357 -23.83 -46.36 43.10
CA ALA A 357 -22.58 -45.62 42.87
C ALA A 357 -21.70 -45.55 44.13
N GLU A 358 -22.31 -45.39 45.32
CA GLU A 358 -21.59 -45.42 46.60
C GLU A 358 -20.97 -46.79 46.90
N ARG A 359 -21.71 -47.87 46.66
CA ARG A 359 -21.18 -49.25 46.78
C ARG A 359 -20.09 -49.52 45.76
N GLU A 360 -20.22 -49.02 44.54
CA GLU A 360 -19.19 -49.14 43.49
C GLU A 360 -17.93 -48.37 43.86
N VAL A 361 -18.04 -47.14 44.37
CA VAL A 361 -16.88 -46.36 44.85
C VAL A 361 -16.20 -47.07 46.03
N ALA A 362 -16.98 -47.59 46.99
CA ALA A 362 -16.45 -48.36 48.12
C ALA A 362 -15.73 -49.64 47.65
N ALA A 363 -16.34 -50.42 46.75
CA ALA A 363 -15.74 -51.62 46.19
C ALA A 363 -14.49 -51.33 45.33
N LEU A 364 -14.46 -50.20 44.61
CA LEU A 364 -13.28 -49.76 43.86
C LEU A 364 -12.15 -49.31 44.79
N ARG A 365 -12.47 -48.63 45.89
CA ARG A 365 -11.48 -48.27 46.92
C ARG A 365 -10.93 -49.50 47.63
N GLU A 366 -11.78 -50.43 48.03
CA GLU A 366 -11.39 -51.70 48.65
C GLU A 366 -10.55 -52.57 47.70
N LYS A 367 -10.89 -52.64 46.41
CA LYS A 367 -10.06 -53.30 45.39
C LYS A 367 -8.72 -52.61 45.17
N ASN A 368 -8.65 -51.29 45.30
CA ASN A 368 -7.40 -50.53 45.18
C ASN A 368 -6.51 -50.74 46.40
N GLU A 369 -7.09 -50.81 47.61
CA GLU A 369 -6.40 -51.11 48.87
C GLU A 369 -5.92 -52.56 48.93
N ASN A 370 -6.78 -53.53 48.57
CA ASN A 370 -6.42 -54.96 48.50
C ASN A 370 -5.50 -55.30 47.32
N GLY A 371 -5.49 -54.49 46.26
CA GLY A 371 -4.56 -54.60 45.14
C GLY A 371 -3.16 -54.07 45.44
N GLN A 372 -3.00 -53.21 46.46
CA GLN A 372 -1.71 -52.70 46.91
C GLN A 372 -0.96 -53.66 47.85
N SER A 373 -1.64 -54.64 48.45
CA SER A 373 -1.07 -55.62 49.40
C SER A 373 -0.44 -56.85 48.73
N GLN A 374 -0.64 -57.07 47.42
CA GLN A 374 0.12 -58.06 46.63
C GLN A 374 1.32 -57.40 45.93
N ARG A 375 2.34 -57.00 46.69
CA ARG A 375 3.61 -56.49 46.15
C ARG A 375 4.49 -57.65 45.65
N SER A 376 4.61 -57.82 44.34
CA SER A 376 5.71 -58.60 43.75
C SER A 376 6.93 -57.70 43.50
N ASN A 377 8.15 -58.22 43.71
CA ASN A 377 9.39 -57.44 43.72
C ASN A 377 9.98 -57.12 42.32
N SER A 378 9.19 -57.19 41.24
CA SER A 378 9.66 -57.00 39.87
C SER A 378 9.59 -55.54 39.40
N ILE A 379 10.60 -55.05 38.68
CA ILE A 379 10.63 -53.67 38.12
C ILE A 379 9.48 -53.46 37.10
N PHE A 380 9.14 -54.47 36.30
CA PHE A 380 7.98 -54.44 35.39
C PHE A 380 6.64 -54.41 36.13
N SER A 381 6.56 -55.01 37.32
CA SER A 381 5.38 -54.94 38.19
C SER A 381 5.18 -53.56 38.83
N LYS A 382 6.27 -52.80 39.04
CA LYS A 382 6.22 -51.41 39.55
C LYS A 382 5.73 -50.40 38.51
N LEU A 383 6.00 -50.63 37.23
CA LEU A 383 5.54 -49.75 36.14
C LEU A 383 4.08 -50.03 35.78
N THR A 384 3.70 -51.31 35.70
CA THR A 384 2.30 -51.73 35.49
C THR A 384 1.39 -51.42 36.67
N SER A 385 1.88 -51.44 37.92
CA SER A 385 1.11 -51.03 39.09
C SER A 385 0.87 -49.52 39.16
N LYS A 386 1.80 -48.67 38.70
CA LYS A 386 1.58 -47.22 38.58
C LYS A 386 0.50 -46.89 37.54
N VAL A 387 0.55 -47.50 36.36
CA VAL A 387 -0.48 -47.30 35.31
C VAL A 387 -1.84 -47.81 35.78
N LYS A 388 -1.89 -48.99 36.43
CA LYS A 388 -3.14 -49.52 37.03
C LYS A 388 -3.66 -48.64 38.16
N ALA A 389 -2.80 -48.10 39.02
CA ALA A 389 -3.19 -47.17 40.09
C ALA A 389 -3.72 -45.84 39.53
N THR A 390 -3.12 -45.30 38.46
CA THR A 390 -3.62 -44.09 37.80
C THR A 390 -4.96 -44.35 37.11
N ALA A 391 -5.12 -45.47 36.40
CA ALA A 391 -6.39 -45.86 35.79
C ALA A 391 -7.50 -46.10 36.82
N ASN A 392 -7.19 -46.78 37.93
CA ASN A 392 -8.11 -46.97 39.05
C ASN A 392 -8.48 -45.64 39.71
N ASN A 393 -7.54 -44.71 39.89
CA ASN A 393 -7.81 -43.39 40.45
C ASN A 393 -8.68 -42.53 39.51
N VAL A 394 -8.51 -42.64 38.19
CA VAL A 394 -9.38 -41.97 37.21
C VAL A 394 -10.79 -42.60 37.25
N SER A 395 -10.89 -43.93 37.34
CA SER A 395 -12.17 -44.63 37.48
C SER A 395 -12.89 -44.27 38.78
N ILE A 396 -12.16 -44.20 39.90
CA ILE A 396 -12.69 -43.76 41.20
C ILE A 396 -13.17 -42.31 41.10
N LYS A 397 -12.37 -41.38 40.58
CA LYS A 397 -12.78 -39.97 40.41
C LYS A 397 -13.98 -39.82 39.47
N SER A 398 -14.06 -40.61 38.41
CA SER A 398 -15.22 -40.61 37.50
C SER A 398 -16.49 -41.04 38.24
N LYS A 399 -16.40 -42.12 39.03
CA LYS A 399 -17.52 -42.63 39.83
C LYS A 399 -17.86 -41.73 41.02
N GLU A 400 -16.89 -41.02 41.58
CA GLU A 400 -17.12 -39.97 42.58
C GLU A 400 -17.85 -38.77 41.99
N ARG A 401 -17.53 -38.37 40.75
CA ARG A 401 -18.28 -37.33 40.02
C ARG A 401 -19.71 -37.78 39.72
N GLU A 402 -19.90 -39.04 39.31
CA GLU A 402 -21.23 -39.62 39.09
C GLU A 402 -22.04 -39.66 40.39
N LYS A 403 -21.45 -40.15 41.48
CA LYS A 403 -22.03 -40.12 42.83
C LYS A 403 -22.42 -38.69 43.23
N LYS A 404 -21.54 -37.71 43.01
CA LYS A 404 -21.80 -36.30 43.32
C LYS A 404 -22.93 -35.70 42.47
N LYS A 405 -23.02 -36.02 41.18
CA LYS A 405 -24.13 -35.57 40.32
C LYS A 405 -25.47 -36.18 40.74
N LEU A 406 -25.49 -37.48 41.03
CA LEU A 406 -26.70 -38.17 41.51
C LEU A 406 -27.15 -37.58 42.86
N TYR A 407 -26.19 -37.25 43.72
CA TYR A 407 -26.41 -36.58 44.99
C TYR A 407 -27.01 -35.18 44.83
N GLU A 408 -26.44 -34.33 43.98
CA GLU A 408 -26.97 -32.99 43.70
C GLU A 408 -28.41 -33.09 43.14
N GLY A 409 -28.64 -33.99 42.18
CA GLY A 409 -29.97 -34.19 41.59
C GLY A 409 -31.02 -34.72 42.59
N MET A 410 -30.62 -35.53 43.58
CA MET A 410 -31.54 -35.93 44.66
C MET A 410 -31.94 -34.74 45.54
N ILE A 411 -30.97 -33.89 45.90
CA ILE A 411 -31.21 -32.73 46.76
C ILE A 411 -32.10 -31.73 46.04
N ASP A 412 -31.87 -31.50 44.75
CA ASP A 412 -32.70 -30.63 43.92
C ASP A 412 -34.14 -31.14 43.86
N LEU A 413 -34.34 -32.43 43.56
CA LEU A 413 -35.66 -33.06 43.61
C LEU A 413 -36.30 -32.93 45.01
N PHE A 414 -35.53 -33.13 46.07
CA PHE A 414 -36.03 -33.01 47.44
C PHE A 414 -36.45 -31.58 47.78
N ILE A 415 -35.68 -30.58 47.33
CA ILE A 415 -36.03 -29.17 47.49
C ILE A 415 -37.32 -28.85 46.75
N ASP A 416 -37.54 -29.42 45.57
CA ASP A 416 -38.73 -29.18 44.75
C ASP A 416 -39.98 -29.89 45.25
N LEU A 417 -39.82 -31.02 45.95
CA LEU A 417 -40.94 -31.74 46.56
C LEU A 417 -41.65 -30.87 47.62
N ASP A 418 -42.98 -30.79 47.48
CA ASP A 418 -43.89 -30.12 48.42
C ASP A 418 -44.11 -30.96 49.69
N SER A 419 -43.03 -31.18 50.44
CA SER A 419 -43.06 -31.86 51.73
C SER A 419 -42.89 -30.86 52.87
N ARG A 420 -43.57 -31.11 54.00
CA ARG A 420 -43.51 -30.27 55.21
C ARG A 420 -42.15 -30.35 55.93
N TYR A 421 -41.31 -31.32 55.57
CA TYR A 421 -40.02 -31.54 56.21
C TYR A 421 -38.98 -30.54 55.70
N LEU A 422 -38.28 -29.90 56.64
CA LEU A 422 -37.23 -28.91 56.37
C LEU A 422 -37.71 -27.78 55.43
N ALA A 423 -38.99 -27.38 55.57
CA ALA A 423 -39.63 -26.42 54.68
C ALA A 423 -38.96 -25.03 54.74
N SER A 424 -38.47 -24.63 55.92
CA SER A 424 -37.71 -23.39 56.11
C SER A 424 -36.40 -23.39 55.32
N GLU A 425 -35.65 -24.49 55.38
CA GLU A 425 -34.34 -24.66 54.75
C GLU A 425 -34.49 -24.76 53.24
N LYS A 426 -35.52 -25.48 52.77
CA LYS A 426 -35.89 -25.49 51.34
C LYS A 426 -36.25 -24.10 50.83
N ALA A 427 -37.01 -23.31 51.60
CA ALA A 427 -37.38 -21.95 51.23
C ALA A 427 -36.14 -21.03 51.12
N VAL A 428 -35.19 -21.15 52.06
CA VAL A 428 -33.90 -20.43 52.01
C VAL A 428 -33.12 -20.79 50.75
N ILE A 429 -32.99 -22.08 50.43
CA ILE A 429 -32.25 -22.52 49.22
C ILE A 429 -32.94 -22.04 47.95
N ARG A 430 -34.27 -22.12 47.86
CA ARG A 430 -35.03 -21.59 46.70
C ARG A 430 -34.83 -20.09 46.54
N GLN A 431 -34.82 -19.33 47.65
CA GLN A 431 -34.56 -17.89 47.61
C GLN A 431 -33.14 -17.58 47.13
N LEU A 432 -32.13 -18.31 47.63
CA LEU A 432 -30.74 -18.14 47.19
C LEU A 432 -30.56 -18.54 45.71
N GLN A 433 -31.26 -19.58 45.24
CA GLN A 433 -31.25 -19.99 43.84
C GLN A 433 -31.90 -18.93 42.96
N ALA A 434 -33.05 -18.38 43.36
CA ALA A 434 -33.70 -17.28 42.64
C ALA A 434 -32.79 -16.04 42.54
N ASN A 435 -31.98 -15.76 43.55
CA ASN A 435 -30.97 -14.70 43.49
C ASN A 435 -29.86 -15.00 42.47
N VAL A 436 -29.40 -16.25 42.38
CA VAL A 436 -28.43 -16.66 41.33
C VAL A 436 -29.05 -16.50 39.94
N ASP A 437 -30.31 -16.90 39.77
CA ASP A 437 -31.01 -16.81 38.48
C ASP A 437 -31.21 -15.34 38.08
N ALA A 438 -31.60 -14.46 39.02
CA ALA A 438 -31.69 -13.01 38.80
C ALA A 438 -30.34 -12.39 38.39
N LEU A 439 -29.24 -12.77 39.06
CA LEU A 439 -27.89 -12.29 38.68
C LEU A 439 -27.47 -12.78 37.28
N ASN A 440 -27.86 -13.99 36.89
CA ASN A 440 -27.62 -14.49 35.53
C ASN A 440 -28.45 -13.73 34.48
N GLU A 441 -29.69 -13.37 34.79
CA GLU A 441 -30.53 -12.53 33.93
C GLU A 441 -29.90 -11.13 33.76
N GLU A 442 -29.45 -10.50 34.85
CA GLU A 442 -28.74 -9.21 34.80
C GLU A 442 -27.47 -9.30 33.93
N LYS A 443 -26.67 -10.37 34.10
CA LYS A 443 -25.49 -10.61 33.25
C LYS A 443 -25.88 -10.74 31.77
N ALA A 444 -26.96 -11.45 31.46
CA ALA A 444 -27.43 -11.62 30.09
C ALA A 444 -27.90 -10.28 29.46
N VAL A 445 -28.49 -9.38 30.25
CA VAL A 445 -28.82 -8.01 29.80
C VAL A 445 -27.56 -7.24 29.42
N ILE A 446 -26.53 -7.26 30.28
CA ILE A 446 -25.24 -6.60 30.02
C ILE A 446 -24.56 -7.17 28.76
N GLU A 447 -24.61 -8.50 28.56
CA GLU A 447 -24.12 -9.13 27.32
C GLU A 447 -24.93 -8.69 26.08
N GLY A 448 -26.25 -8.53 26.23
CA GLY A 448 -27.15 -8.03 25.20
C GLY A 448 -26.84 -6.59 24.79
N GLU A 449 -26.52 -5.71 25.75
CA GLU A 449 -26.12 -4.31 25.50
C GLU A 449 -24.71 -4.19 24.89
N ARG A 450 -23.82 -5.12 25.21
CA ARG A 450 -22.47 -5.19 24.63
C ARG A 450 -22.46 -5.60 23.16
N ALA A 451 -23.37 -6.49 22.74
CA ALA A 451 -23.45 -7.00 21.37
C ALA A 451 -23.57 -5.92 20.26
N PRO A 452 -24.46 -4.91 20.35
CA PRO A 452 -24.55 -3.86 19.34
C PRO A 452 -23.28 -3.00 19.24
N ILE A 453 -22.55 -2.79 20.34
CA ILE A 453 -21.28 -2.05 20.34
C ILE A 453 -20.22 -2.82 19.53
N LEU A 454 -20.11 -4.14 19.72
CA LEU A 454 -19.21 -4.97 18.93
C LEU A 454 -19.59 -4.98 17.44
N ALA A 455 -20.88 -4.95 17.11
CA ALA A 455 -21.35 -4.85 15.74
C ALA A 455 -21.00 -3.49 15.12
N ALA A 456 -21.23 -2.39 15.85
CA ALA A 456 -20.89 -1.04 15.42
C ALA A 456 -19.38 -0.89 15.16
N MET A 457 -18.53 -1.41 16.04
CA MET A 457 -17.07 -1.38 15.83
C MET A 457 -16.64 -2.12 14.55
N ARG A 458 -17.27 -3.27 14.23
CA ARG A 458 -16.98 -3.99 12.98
C ARG A 458 -17.39 -3.18 11.75
N ASP A 459 -18.54 -2.51 11.81
CA ASP A 459 -19.02 -1.65 10.72
C ASP A 459 -18.09 -0.43 10.53
N LEU A 460 -17.70 0.24 11.62
CA LEU A 460 -16.73 1.33 11.59
C LEU A 460 -15.39 0.88 11.03
N GLN A 461 -14.90 -0.30 11.41
CA GLN A 461 -13.66 -0.86 10.87
C GLN A 461 -13.77 -1.14 9.37
N GLN A 462 -14.92 -1.65 8.90
CA GLN A 462 -15.17 -1.87 7.49
C GLN A 462 -15.17 -0.54 6.71
N LYS A 463 -15.80 0.51 7.26
CA LYS A 463 -15.78 1.87 6.69
C LYS A 463 -14.37 2.44 6.60
N ILE A 464 -13.52 2.22 7.61
CA ILE A 464 -12.09 2.59 7.54
C ILE A 464 -11.40 1.87 6.39
N ASN A 465 -11.55 0.56 6.30
CA ASN A 465 -10.91 -0.25 5.24
C ASN A 465 -11.33 0.21 3.84
N ASP A 466 -12.60 0.58 3.65
CA ASP A 466 -13.09 1.05 2.35
C ASP A 466 -12.59 2.46 2.02
N LYS A 467 -12.48 3.36 3.01
CA LYS A 467 -11.84 4.67 2.81
C LYS A 467 -10.33 4.54 2.53
N GLU A 468 -9.62 3.62 3.18
CA GLU A 468 -8.21 3.33 2.91
C GLU A 468 -8.01 2.78 1.49
N LYS A 469 -8.89 1.90 1.01
CA LYS A 469 -8.90 1.47 -0.40
C LYS A 469 -9.15 2.63 -1.35
N ASN A 470 -10.04 3.56 -1.01
CA ASN A 470 -10.30 4.74 -1.83
C ASN A 470 -9.06 5.66 -1.90
N ILE A 471 -8.35 5.86 -0.79
CA ILE A 471 -7.06 6.56 -0.79
C ILE A 471 -6.08 5.84 -1.72
N ALA A 472 -5.89 4.53 -1.56
CA ALA A 472 -4.98 3.76 -2.41
C ALA A 472 -5.38 3.79 -3.89
N HIS A 473 -6.68 3.78 -4.20
CA HIS A 473 -7.20 3.88 -5.55
C HIS A 473 -6.97 5.27 -6.15
N MET A 474 -7.27 6.34 -5.41
CA MET A 474 -6.97 7.72 -5.83
C MET A 474 -5.48 7.91 -6.04
N GLU A 475 -4.64 7.44 -5.11
CA GLU A 475 -3.19 7.50 -5.25
C GLU A 475 -2.72 6.71 -6.47
N LYS A 476 -3.32 5.55 -6.77
CA LYS A 476 -3.01 4.81 -8.01
C LYS A 476 -3.43 5.58 -9.26
N LEU A 477 -4.66 6.11 -9.32
CA LEU A 477 -5.15 6.87 -10.47
C LEU A 477 -4.37 8.16 -10.71
N PHE A 478 -3.94 8.80 -9.62
CA PHE A 478 -3.28 10.09 -9.64
C PHE A 478 -1.77 9.97 -9.83
N TYR A 479 -1.12 9.00 -9.17
CA TYR A 479 0.32 8.79 -9.28
C TYR A 479 0.73 7.78 -10.35
N SER A 480 -0.20 7.25 -11.14
CA SER A 480 0.12 6.42 -12.31
C SER A 480 -0.74 6.79 -13.52
N ILE A 481 -0.13 7.02 -14.69
CA ILE A 481 -0.84 7.03 -15.98
C ILE A 481 -1.08 5.59 -16.49
N ASP A 482 -1.32 4.66 -15.56
CA ASP A 482 -1.82 3.31 -15.89
C ASP A 482 -3.33 3.21 -15.57
N VAL A 483 -4.03 4.35 -15.55
CA VAL A 483 -5.46 4.39 -15.79
C VAL A 483 -5.64 3.97 -17.25
N GLY A 484 -6.19 2.78 -17.48
CA GLY A 484 -6.25 2.16 -18.79
C GLY A 484 -6.64 3.15 -19.89
N THR A 485 -6.01 3.02 -21.05
CA THR A 485 -6.37 3.69 -22.31
C THR A 485 -7.89 3.89 -22.35
N PRO A 486 -8.40 5.14 -22.23
CA PRO A 486 -9.82 5.38 -22.33
C PRO A 486 -10.27 4.89 -23.70
N LYS A 487 -11.24 3.96 -23.75
CA LYS A 487 -11.78 3.47 -25.02
C LYS A 487 -12.54 4.56 -25.79
N GLU A 488 -12.81 5.71 -25.17
CA GLU A 488 -13.52 6.84 -25.77
C GLU A 488 -12.93 8.18 -25.30
N LEU A 489 -12.95 9.17 -26.20
CA LEU A 489 -12.65 10.58 -25.95
C LEU A 489 -13.56 11.11 -24.84
N THR A 490 -13.09 11.10 -23.60
CA THR A 490 -13.76 11.84 -22.55
C THR A 490 -13.08 13.19 -22.42
N ALA A 491 -13.84 14.27 -22.69
CA ALA A 491 -13.65 15.56 -22.03
C ALA A 491 -13.31 15.33 -20.55
N PRO A 492 -12.58 16.25 -19.86
CA PRO A 492 -12.28 16.09 -18.43
C PRO A 492 -13.56 15.63 -17.75
N ARG A 493 -13.58 14.35 -17.31
CA ARG A 493 -14.80 13.80 -16.72
C ARG A 493 -15.11 14.76 -15.58
N PRO A 494 -16.30 15.37 -15.51
CA PRO A 494 -16.73 15.91 -14.23
C PRO A 494 -16.51 14.76 -13.26
N LEU A 495 -15.67 15.02 -12.26
CA LEU A 495 -15.32 14.03 -11.26
C LEU A 495 -16.63 13.39 -10.78
N PRO A 496 -16.66 12.05 -10.60
CA PRO A 496 -17.87 11.39 -10.15
C PRO A 496 -18.41 12.18 -8.97
N ALA A 497 -19.65 12.67 -9.10
CA ALA A 497 -20.35 13.26 -7.98
C ALA A 497 -20.36 12.16 -6.93
N ILE A 498 -19.50 12.30 -5.92
CA ILE A 498 -19.54 11.43 -4.76
C ILE A 498 -20.90 11.75 -4.15
N GLU A 499 -21.79 10.76 -4.14
CA GLU A 499 -22.96 10.79 -3.28
C GLU A 499 -22.44 11.04 -1.86
N THR A 500 -22.47 12.31 -1.46
CA THR A 500 -22.30 12.73 -0.09
C THR A 500 -23.58 12.32 0.63
N GLU A 501 -23.75 11.03 0.86
CA GLU A 501 -24.34 10.65 2.13
C GLU A 501 -23.33 11.12 3.17
N MET A 502 -23.50 12.37 3.62
CA MET A 502 -23.02 12.72 4.94
C MET A 502 -23.57 11.62 5.84
N ILE A 503 -22.68 10.86 6.46
CA ILE A 503 -23.08 10.01 7.57
C ILE A 503 -23.74 10.99 8.54
N ASP A 504 -25.05 10.87 8.68
CA ASP A 504 -25.84 11.72 9.55
C ASP A 504 -25.45 11.33 10.97
N LEU A 505 -24.43 12.02 11.49
CA LEU A 505 -23.87 11.80 12.82
C LEU A 505 -24.89 12.13 13.92
N GLU A 506 -26.03 12.74 13.57
CA GLU A 506 -27.14 13.03 14.48
C GLU A 506 -27.98 11.80 14.83
N ASN A 507 -27.90 10.69 14.08
CA ASN A 507 -28.67 9.47 14.36
C ASN A 507 -27.97 8.46 15.28
N ILE A 508 -26.79 8.78 15.82
CA ILE A 508 -26.22 8.04 16.95
C ILE A 508 -26.60 8.82 18.22
N GLU A 509 -27.89 8.75 18.58
CA GLU A 509 -28.32 9.06 19.94
C GLU A 509 -27.55 8.14 20.88
N ILE A 510 -26.51 8.68 21.51
CA ILE A 510 -25.99 8.14 22.75
C ILE A 510 -27.14 8.30 23.73
N MET A 511 -27.79 7.18 24.07
CA MET A 511 -28.74 7.15 25.19
C MET A 511 -27.98 7.45 26.47
N ASP A 512 -27.74 8.74 26.76
CA ASP A 512 -27.52 9.23 28.10
C ASP A 512 -28.87 9.08 28.82
N LYS A 513 -29.09 7.91 29.42
CA LYS A 513 -30.05 7.76 30.51
C LYS A 513 -29.29 7.95 31.81
N ASP A 514 -29.46 9.15 32.37
CA ASP A 514 -29.31 9.53 33.78
C ASP A 514 -28.44 8.61 34.65
N VAL A 515 -27.20 9.05 34.91
CA VAL A 515 -26.44 8.77 36.14
C VAL A 515 -26.15 10.09 36.83
#